data_AF-A0A0K1S9F5-F1
#
_entry.id   AF-A0A0K1S9F5-F1
#
_cell.length_a   1.000
_cell.length_b   1.000
_cell.length_c   1.000
_cell.angle_alpha   90.00
_cell.angle_beta   90.00
_cell.angle_gamma   90.00
#
_symmetry.space_group_name_H-M   'P 1'
#
loop_
_entity.id
_entity.type
_entity.pdbx_description
1 polymer ?
#
loop_
_entity_poly.entity_id
_entity_poly.type
_entity_poly.pdbx_seq_one_letter_code
_entity_poly.pdbx_strand_id
1 'polypeptide(L)'
;MISWQKYSKFLYIPALFLGSAGLTVGLISGQWSSLSLGLLIAGAILFLGWLLLLVITSKEFWQKRSTRTGTQTLITTIIVLSVIGLINFLALRYPYRVDLTENQIFSLSPQTERLLTNLSKPVKVWIFSTRGISANEEELLANYQRKNPQFQYEIVNLEKKTNIAQEFKKLADDNLSRVYLQYGDKKQPLKTISEQESLTEAKLSNAIETAKTNRTLTAYFLQGHGENAIKEPQGGLVQAVNSLEAKGYQVEPLNLVERSTIPNNADVIIIASPKRKIFPQEVTALKNYLEQGAKFY
;
A
#
# COMPACT_ATOMS: atom_id res chain seq x y z
N MET A 1 22.26 54.73 13.85
CA MET A 1 22.57 53.44 13.20
C MET A 1 23.37 52.59 14.17
N ILE A 2 22.79 51.50 14.69
CA ILE A 2 23.44 50.61 15.66
C ILE A 2 24.57 49.85 14.94
N SER A 3 25.81 50.00 15.41
CA SER A 3 26.99 49.38 14.82
C SER A 3 27.02 47.88 15.12
N TRP A 4 26.28 47.11 14.31
CA TRP A 4 26.21 45.64 14.37
C TRP A 4 27.58 44.94 14.34
N GLN A 5 28.61 45.58 13.80
CA GLN A 5 29.99 45.08 13.78
C GLN A 5 30.65 45.02 15.17
N LYS A 6 30.18 45.80 16.15
CA LYS A 6 30.74 45.79 17.51
C LYS A 6 30.22 44.60 18.33
N TYR A 7 28.99 44.15 18.03
CA TYR A 7 28.29 43.08 18.76
C TYR A 7 28.55 41.68 18.18
N SER A 8 28.91 41.56 16.89
CA SER A 8 29.30 40.27 16.29
C SER A 8 30.51 39.62 16.96
N LYS A 9 31.37 40.42 17.59
CA LYS A 9 32.50 39.94 18.39
C LYS A 9 32.08 39.19 19.66
N PHE A 10 30.85 39.36 20.15
CA PHE A 10 30.35 38.74 21.39
C PHE A 10 29.41 37.55 21.16
N LEU A 11 29.17 37.17 19.90
CA LEU A 11 28.30 36.05 19.53
C LEU A 11 28.83 34.67 19.94
N TYR A 12 30.10 34.57 20.35
CA TYR A 12 30.68 33.35 20.93
C TYR A 12 30.14 33.03 22.33
N ILE A 13 29.66 34.04 23.07
CA ILE A 13 29.19 33.85 24.45
C ILE A 13 27.90 33.00 24.47
N PRO A 14 26.86 33.29 23.67
CA PRO A 14 25.71 32.41 23.53
C PRO A 14 26.06 31.01 23.03
N ALA A 15 27.02 30.89 22.09
CA ALA A 15 27.40 29.60 21.51
C ALA A 15 28.15 28.70 22.52
N LEU A 16 29.08 29.25 23.29
CA LEU A 16 29.76 28.54 24.38
C LEU A 16 28.79 28.24 25.53
N PHE A 17 27.86 29.13 25.83
CA PHE A 17 26.83 28.91 26.85
C PHE A 17 25.88 27.77 26.45
N LEU A 18 25.39 27.75 25.22
CA LEU A 18 24.50 26.69 24.72
C LEU A 18 25.24 25.36 24.55
N GLY A 19 26.49 25.37 24.08
CA GLY A 19 27.32 24.16 23.95
C GLY A 19 27.69 23.56 25.31
N SER A 20 28.07 24.38 26.29
CA SER A 20 28.36 23.92 27.65
C SER A 20 27.10 23.46 28.38
N ALA A 21 25.96 24.14 28.19
CA ALA A 21 24.66 23.71 28.74
C ALA A 21 24.18 22.37 28.14
N GLY A 22 24.39 22.14 26.84
CA GLY A 22 24.08 20.86 26.20
C GLY A 22 24.97 19.72 26.72
N LEU A 23 26.27 19.99 26.93
CA LEU A 23 27.24 19.04 27.48
C LEU A 23 26.92 18.69 28.94
N THR A 24 26.58 19.66 29.77
CA THR A 24 26.24 19.42 31.18
C THR A 24 24.93 18.66 31.31
N VAL A 25 23.91 19.00 30.54
CA VAL A 25 22.64 18.26 30.54
C VAL A 25 22.85 16.81 30.12
N GLY A 26 23.64 16.55 29.07
CA GLY A 26 23.92 15.19 28.58
C GLY A 26 24.79 14.35 29.53
N LEU A 27 25.75 14.97 30.24
CA LEU A 27 26.60 14.29 31.21
C LEU A 27 25.88 13.99 32.54
N ILE A 28 25.00 14.89 32.98
CA ILE A 28 24.26 14.75 34.26
C ILE A 28 23.06 13.81 34.11
N SER A 29 22.36 13.83 32.97
CA SER A 29 21.17 13.00 32.77
C SER A 29 21.49 11.53 32.53
N GLY A 30 22.74 11.18 32.20
CA GLY A 30 23.17 9.82 31.83
C GLY A 30 22.46 9.25 30.59
N GLN A 31 21.60 10.05 29.95
CA GLN A 31 20.78 9.69 28.79
C GLN A 31 20.73 10.89 27.86
N TRP A 32 21.23 10.70 26.64
CA TRP A 32 21.24 11.71 25.59
C TRP A 32 19.83 11.90 25.02
N SER A 33 19.04 12.79 25.62
CA SER A 33 17.70 13.14 25.14
C SER A 33 17.77 13.98 23.86
N SER A 34 16.74 13.90 23.00
CA SER A 34 16.67 14.68 21.75
C SER A 34 16.85 16.20 21.96
N LEU A 35 16.45 16.70 23.13
CA LEU A 35 16.61 18.09 23.53
C LEU A 35 18.08 18.45 23.84
N SER A 36 18.80 17.57 24.55
CA SER A 36 20.25 17.76 24.82
C SER A 36 21.09 17.75 23.55
N LEU A 37 20.75 16.87 22.60
CA LEU A 37 21.39 16.79 21.27
C LEU A 37 21.05 18.00 20.40
N GLY A 38 19.79 18.44 20.39
CA GLY A 38 19.36 19.63 19.68
C GLY A 38 20.11 20.88 20.14
N LEU A 39 20.31 21.04 21.46
CA LEU A 39 21.08 22.14 22.03
C LEU A 39 22.58 22.08 21.67
N LEU A 40 23.17 20.88 21.63
CA LEU A 40 24.56 20.71 21.19
C LEU A 40 24.76 21.02 19.71
N ILE A 41 23.85 20.57 18.85
CA ILE A 41 23.90 20.84 17.40
C ILE A 41 23.72 22.34 17.15
N ALA A 42 22.73 22.96 17.80
CA ALA A 42 22.51 24.40 17.69
C ALA A 42 23.73 25.21 18.19
N GLY A 43 24.33 24.80 19.31
CA GLY A 43 25.56 25.41 19.84
C GLY A 43 26.75 25.26 18.89
N ALA A 44 26.94 24.08 18.30
CA ALA A 44 28.00 23.82 17.33
C ALA A 44 27.82 24.65 16.04
N ILE A 45 26.59 24.73 15.50
CA ILE A 45 26.28 25.53 14.32
C ILE A 45 26.53 27.03 14.58
N LEU A 46 26.07 27.54 15.73
CA LEU A 46 26.29 28.94 16.10
C LEU A 46 27.78 29.26 16.32
N PHE A 47 28.52 28.33 16.93
CA PHE A 47 29.96 28.49 17.12
C PHE A 47 30.72 28.51 15.79
N LEU A 48 30.39 27.60 14.87
CA LEU A 48 31.00 27.53 13.53
C LEU A 48 30.62 28.74 12.67
N GLY A 49 29.36 29.19 12.75
CA GLY A 49 28.89 30.42 12.10
C GLY A 49 29.61 31.66 12.62
N TRP A 50 29.83 31.76 13.93
CA TRP A 50 30.63 32.82 14.52
C TRP A 50 32.09 32.76 14.07
N LEU A 51 32.69 31.57 14.00
CA LEU A 51 34.07 31.38 13.55
C LEU A 51 34.23 31.79 12.08
N LEU A 52 33.27 31.46 11.21
CA LEU A 52 33.23 31.91 9.81
C LEU A 52 33.09 33.43 9.72
N LEU A 53 32.18 34.04 10.48
CA LEU A 53 32.05 35.49 10.54
C LEU A 53 33.35 36.13 11.05
N LEU A 54 34.03 35.55 12.03
CA LEU A 54 35.31 36.05 12.52
C LEU A 54 36.38 36.00 11.41
N VAL A 55 36.48 34.91 10.65
CA VAL A 55 37.43 34.79 9.53
C VAL A 55 37.13 35.82 8.43
N ILE A 56 35.86 36.01 8.07
CA ILE A 56 35.44 36.92 6.99
C ILE A 56 35.55 38.40 7.41
N THR A 57 35.25 38.73 8.68
CA THR A 57 35.16 40.12 9.15
C THR A 57 36.49 40.65 9.70
N SER A 58 37.41 39.78 10.12
CA SER A 58 38.68 40.18 10.74
C SER A 58 39.73 40.62 9.72
N LYS A 59 39.48 41.68 8.95
CA LYS A 59 40.47 42.25 8.01
C LYS A 59 41.80 42.64 8.67
N GLU A 60 41.81 42.94 9.98
CA GLU A 60 43.01 43.36 10.73
C GLU A 60 43.92 42.22 11.18
N PHE A 61 43.40 41.01 11.42
CA PHE A 61 44.25 39.87 11.78
C PHE A 61 45.14 39.43 10.60
N TRP A 62 44.71 39.73 9.38
CA TRP A 62 45.32 39.30 8.11
C TRP A 62 46.20 40.37 7.44
N GLN A 63 46.58 41.45 8.15
CA GLN A 63 47.47 42.50 7.62
C GLN A 63 48.97 42.21 7.77
N LYS A 64 49.40 41.12 8.44
CA LYS A 64 50.81 40.69 8.41
C LYS A 64 51.09 39.89 7.14
N ARG A 65 51.90 40.48 6.27
CA ARG A 65 52.02 40.31 4.80
C ARG A 65 52.43 38.92 4.27
N SER A 66 52.58 37.86 5.08
CA SER A 66 53.19 36.59 4.65
C SER A 66 52.32 35.33 4.78
N THR A 67 51.16 35.38 5.43
CA THR A 67 50.30 34.20 5.70
C THR A 67 48.96 34.21 4.95
N ARG A 68 48.83 35.08 3.94
CA ARG A 68 47.53 35.65 3.52
C ARG A 68 46.59 34.73 2.73
N THR A 69 47.03 33.59 2.22
CA THR A 69 46.14 32.75 1.36
C THR A 69 46.07 31.29 1.79
N GLY A 70 47.16 30.73 2.32
CA GLY A 70 47.19 29.33 2.75
C GLY A 70 46.41 29.08 4.04
N THR A 71 46.64 29.91 5.06
CA THR A 71 46.08 29.67 6.41
C THR A 71 44.57 29.85 6.46
N GLN A 72 44.02 30.83 5.73
CA GLN A 72 42.57 31.02 5.64
C GLN A 72 41.88 29.82 4.97
N THR A 73 42.47 29.31 3.90
CA THR A 73 41.97 28.15 3.18
C THR A 73 42.04 26.90 4.06
N LEU A 74 43.16 26.68 4.75
CA LEU A 74 43.33 25.57 5.69
C LEU A 74 42.30 25.59 6.83
N ILE A 75 42.09 26.75 7.46
CA ILE A 75 41.10 26.90 8.53
C ILE A 75 39.68 26.60 8.00
N THR A 76 39.35 27.14 6.83
CA THR A 76 38.02 26.93 6.22
C THR A 76 37.81 25.45 5.87
N THR A 77 38.82 24.79 5.31
CA THR A 77 38.77 23.35 4.99
C THR A 77 38.57 22.51 6.26
N ILE A 78 39.29 22.80 7.34
CA ILE A 78 39.14 22.09 8.63
C ILE A 78 37.72 22.26 9.19
N ILE A 79 37.15 23.46 9.08
CA ILE A 79 35.78 23.74 9.52
C ILE A 79 34.76 22.93 8.70
N VAL A 80 34.89 22.92 7.37
CA VAL A 80 33.99 22.17 6.48
C VAL A 80 34.07 20.67 6.77
N LEU A 81 35.28 20.13 6.93
CA LEU A 81 35.47 18.73 7.31
C LEU A 81 34.87 18.41 8.68
N SER A 82 34.98 19.33 9.64
CA SER A 82 34.39 19.17 10.97
C SER A 82 32.85 19.15 10.91
N VAL A 83 32.24 19.99 10.07
CA VAL A 83 30.79 19.98 9.83
C VAL A 83 30.34 18.66 9.20
N ILE A 84 31.02 18.21 8.14
CA ILE A 84 30.69 16.95 7.47
C ILE A 84 30.85 15.77 8.43
N GLY A 85 31.92 15.75 9.22
CA GLY A 85 32.15 14.74 10.25
C GLY A 85 31.05 14.74 11.32
N LEU A 86 30.59 15.92 11.76
CA LEU A 86 29.49 16.05 12.70
C LEU A 86 28.16 15.56 12.12
N ILE A 87 27.84 15.93 10.87
CA ILE A 87 26.64 15.46 10.16
C ILE A 87 26.66 13.93 10.02
N ASN A 88 27.80 13.36 9.63
CA ASN A 88 27.95 11.92 9.45
C ASN A 88 27.86 11.17 10.79
N PHE A 89 28.52 11.69 11.84
CA PHE A 89 28.41 11.17 13.20
C PHE A 89 26.96 11.17 13.71
N LEU A 90 26.22 12.26 13.47
CA LEU A 90 24.81 12.36 13.80
C LEU A 90 23.97 11.37 12.99
N ALA A 91 24.21 11.23 11.68
CA ALA A 91 23.49 10.30 10.82
C ALA A 91 23.69 8.83 11.21
N LEU A 92 24.92 8.45 11.60
CA LEU A 92 25.25 7.08 12.03
C LEU A 92 24.76 6.77 13.45
N ARG A 93 24.89 7.73 14.37
CA ARG A 93 24.56 7.51 15.79
C ARG A 93 23.07 7.69 16.07
N TYR A 94 22.40 8.55 15.31
CA TYR A 94 20.98 8.84 15.43
C TYR A 94 20.36 8.76 14.04
N PRO A 95 19.93 7.57 13.59
CA PRO A 95 19.13 7.44 12.38
C PRO A 95 17.80 8.17 12.61
N TYR A 96 17.78 9.46 12.30
CA TYR A 96 16.61 10.30 12.39
C TYR A 96 15.68 9.90 11.23
N ARG A 97 14.79 8.95 11.51
CA ARG A 97 13.70 8.61 10.61
C ARG A 97 12.69 9.76 10.68
N VAL A 98 12.86 10.75 9.82
CA VAL A 98 11.76 11.68 9.53
C VAL A 98 10.70 10.82 8.83
N ASP A 99 9.59 10.56 9.51
CA ASP A 99 8.41 9.98 8.88
C ASP A 99 7.80 11.03 7.95
N LEU A 100 8.42 11.18 6.78
CA LEU A 100 7.85 11.82 5.59
C LEU A 100 6.98 10.81 4.82
N THR A 101 6.27 9.98 5.56
CA THR A 101 5.32 9.02 5.04
C THR A 101 3.93 9.62 5.15
N GLU A 102 3.61 10.54 4.23
CA GLU A 102 2.26 10.53 3.63
C GLU A 102 2.17 9.32 2.68
N ASN A 103 2.55 8.16 3.19
CA ASN A 103 2.56 6.92 2.47
C ASN A 103 1.33 6.15 2.95
N GLN A 104 0.23 6.46 2.27
CA GLN A 104 -1.03 5.72 2.17
C GLN A 104 -0.84 4.26 1.69
N ILE A 105 0.30 3.62 2.00
CA ILE A 105 0.60 2.24 1.58
C ILE A 105 -0.26 1.24 2.39
N PHE A 106 -0.83 1.68 3.52
CA PHE A 106 -1.68 0.88 4.41
C PHE A 106 -3.11 1.43 4.55
N SER A 107 -3.50 2.44 3.78
CA SER A 107 -4.89 2.94 3.80
C SER A 107 -5.72 2.23 2.74
N LEU A 108 -6.95 1.86 3.13
CA LEU A 108 -7.92 1.27 2.21
C LEU A 108 -8.29 2.27 1.12
N SER A 109 -8.57 1.78 -0.09
CA SER A 109 -9.06 2.65 -1.15
C SER A 109 -10.39 3.31 -0.76
N PRO A 110 -10.69 4.53 -1.25
CA PRO A 110 -11.96 5.20 -0.96
C PRO A 110 -13.20 4.36 -1.32
N GLN A 111 -13.07 3.46 -2.30
CA GLN A 111 -14.12 2.53 -2.71
C GLN A 111 -14.38 1.48 -1.64
N THR A 112 -13.32 0.84 -1.13
CA THR A 112 -13.39 -0.11 -0.02
C THR A 112 -13.92 0.55 1.25
N GLU A 113 -13.52 1.78 1.54
CA GLU A 113 -14.05 2.50 2.71
C GLU A 113 -15.56 2.72 2.62
N ARG A 114 -16.07 3.11 1.44
CA ARG A 114 -17.51 3.26 1.19
C ARG A 114 -18.24 1.94 1.26
N LEU A 115 -17.63 0.85 0.79
CA LEU A 115 -18.18 -0.49 0.92
C LEU A 115 -18.34 -0.89 2.38
N LEU A 116 -17.27 -0.73 3.17
CA LEU A 116 -17.26 -1.09 4.58
C LEU A 116 -18.21 -0.24 5.42
N THR A 117 -18.33 1.05 5.14
CA THR A 117 -19.28 1.93 5.85
C THR A 117 -20.75 1.60 5.54
N ASN A 118 -21.04 1.03 4.37
CA ASN A 118 -22.39 0.66 3.94
C ASN A 118 -22.68 -0.85 4.07
N LEU A 119 -22.08 -1.52 5.05
CA LEU A 119 -22.37 -2.92 5.34
C LEU A 119 -23.73 -3.06 6.04
N SER A 120 -24.66 -3.74 5.40
CA SER A 120 -25.99 -4.01 5.95
C SER A 120 -26.03 -5.21 6.91
N LYS A 121 -25.03 -6.10 6.85
CA LYS A 121 -24.91 -7.32 7.66
C LYS A 121 -23.46 -7.49 8.13
N PRO A 122 -23.23 -8.20 9.25
CA PRO A 122 -21.88 -8.51 9.70
C PRO A 122 -21.14 -9.38 8.69
N VAL A 123 -19.83 -9.13 8.57
CA VAL A 123 -18.95 -9.82 7.64
C VAL A 123 -17.88 -10.54 8.45
N LYS A 124 -17.73 -11.85 8.23
CA LYS A 124 -16.65 -12.63 8.83
C LYS A 124 -15.80 -13.32 7.76
N VAL A 125 -14.50 -13.07 7.78
CA VAL A 125 -13.53 -13.74 6.89
C VAL A 125 -12.88 -14.89 7.64
N TRP A 126 -12.98 -16.09 7.09
CA TRP A 126 -12.36 -17.30 7.62
C TRP A 126 -11.15 -17.65 6.75
N ILE A 127 -9.98 -17.72 7.34
CA ILE A 127 -8.74 -18.04 6.63
C ILE A 127 -8.18 -19.34 7.18
N PHE A 128 -8.16 -20.36 6.34
CA PHE A 128 -7.62 -21.66 6.67
C PHE A 128 -6.14 -21.70 6.29
N SER A 129 -5.28 -21.84 7.30
CA SER A 129 -3.83 -21.92 7.08
C SER A 129 -3.12 -22.73 8.15
N THR A 130 -2.20 -23.58 7.74
CA THR A 130 -1.31 -24.31 8.65
C THR A 130 -0.18 -23.43 9.18
N ARG A 131 0.34 -22.52 8.35
CA ARG A 131 1.51 -21.66 8.66
C ARG A 131 1.13 -20.23 9.08
N GLY A 132 -0.17 -19.91 9.13
CA GLY A 132 -0.66 -18.54 9.34
C GLY A 132 -0.78 -17.72 8.05
N ILE A 133 -0.91 -16.41 8.18
CA ILE A 133 -1.00 -15.46 7.06
C ILE A 133 0.23 -14.57 7.01
N SER A 134 0.49 -13.93 5.87
CA SER A 134 1.58 -12.96 5.75
C SER A 134 1.28 -11.68 6.53
N ALA A 135 2.32 -10.93 6.92
CA ALA A 135 2.16 -9.64 7.61
C ALA A 135 1.28 -8.66 6.82
N ASN A 136 1.40 -8.66 5.49
CA ASN A 136 0.59 -7.82 4.62
C ASN A 136 -0.90 -8.20 4.63
N GLU A 137 -1.22 -9.50 4.67
CA GLU A 137 -2.60 -9.97 4.78
C GLU A 137 -3.18 -9.66 6.17
N GLU A 138 -2.38 -9.82 7.22
CA GLU A 138 -2.79 -9.49 8.58
C GLU A 138 -3.10 -8.01 8.72
N GLU A 139 -2.23 -7.14 8.20
CA GLU A 139 -2.43 -5.70 8.20
C GLU A 139 -3.65 -5.30 7.36
N LEU A 140 -3.83 -5.90 6.18
CA LEU A 140 -5.03 -5.70 5.35
C LEU A 140 -6.31 -6.00 6.14
N LEU A 141 -6.40 -7.16 6.77
CA LEU A 141 -7.58 -7.57 7.54
C LEU A 141 -7.79 -6.70 8.78
N ALA A 142 -6.70 -6.34 9.46
CA ALA A 142 -6.74 -5.43 10.61
C ALA A 142 -7.25 -4.04 10.20
N ASN A 143 -6.89 -3.55 9.01
CA ASN A 143 -7.39 -2.27 8.49
C ASN A 143 -8.90 -2.34 8.17
N TYR A 144 -9.39 -3.45 7.63
CA TYR A 144 -10.83 -3.66 7.43
C TYR A 144 -11.59 -3.68 8.77
N GLN A 145 -11.08 -4.40 9.77
CA GLN A 145 -11.68 -4.48 11.10
C GLN A 145 -11.65 -3.12 11.82
N ARG A 146 -10.56 -2.36 11.69
CA ARG A 146 -10.44 -1.01 12.27
C ARG A 146 -11.44 -0.04 11.64
N LYS A 147 -11.75 -0.22 10.35
CA LYS A 147 -12.67 0.66 9.62
C LYS A 147 -14.14 0.38 9.95
N ASN A 148 -14.53 -0.88 10.13
CA ASN A 148 -15.88 -1.24 10.58
C ASN A 148 -15.85 -2.41 11.57
N PRO A 149 -16.33 -2.25 12.82
CA PRO A 149 -16.38 -3.33 13.81
C PRO A 149 -17.29 -4.52 13.44
N GLN A 150 -18.18 -4.36 12.47
CA GLN A 150 -18.97 -5.45 11.90
C GLN A 150 -18.16 -6.39 11.00
N PHE A 151 -16.96 -5.96 10.58
CA PHE A 151 -16.02 -6.81 9.88
C PHE A 151 -15.12 -7.53 10.90
N GLN A 152 -15.10 -8.86 10.83
CA GLN A 152 -14.28 -9.72 11.67
C GLN A 152 -13.50 -10.70 10.79
N TYR A 153 -12.37 -11.18 11.29
CA TYR A 153 -11.65 -12.27 10.64
C TYR A 153 -11.16 -13.29 11.67
N GLU A 154 -11.05 -14.55 11.25
CA GLU A 154 -10.51 -15.63 12.06
C GLU A 154 -9.55 -16.49 11.23
N ILE A 155 -8.35 -16.68 11.76
CA ILE A 155 -7.35 -17.58 11.17
C ILE A 155 -7.52 -18.96 11.84
N VAL A 156 -7.95 -19.93 11.04
CA VAL A 156 -8.20 -21.30 11.49
C VAL A 156 -7.04 -22.19 11.08
N ASN A 157 -6.40 -22.80 12.07
CA ASN A 157 -5.40 -23.83 11.83
C ASN A 157 -6.07 -25.17 11.51
N LEU A 158 -5.76 -25.72 10.33
CA LEU A 158 -6.35 -26.94 9.78
C LEU A 158 -6.07 -28.20 10.60
N GLU A 159 -4.91 -28.26 11.25
CA GLU A 159 -4.49 -29.41 12.04
C GLU A 159 -5.13 -29.41 13.43
N LYS A 160 -5.47 -28.22 13.95
CA LYS A 160 -5.99 -28.06 15.32
C LYS A 160 -7.52 -28.01 15.40
N LYS A 161 -8.22 -27.52 14.37
CA LYS A 161 -9.69 -27.35 14.37
C LYS A 161 -10.35 -28.15 13.23
N THR A 162 -10.22 -29.48 13.28
CA THR A 162 -10.71 -30.40 12.24
C THR A 162 -12.23 -30.31 12.03
N ASN A 163 -13.00 -30.05 13.09
CA ASN A 163 -14.47 -29.92 13.03
C ASN A 163 -14.94 -28.75 12.17
N ILE A 164 -14.34 -27.55 12.32
CA ILE A 164 -14.67 -26.38 11.52
C ILE A 164 -14.25 -26.61 10.06
N ALA A 165 -13.05 -27.17 9.83
CA ALA A 165 -12.59 -27.48 8.49
C ALA A 165 -13.53 -28.46 7.76
N GLN A 166 -14.07 -29.47 8.45
CA GLN A 166 -15.03 -30.43 7.88
C GLN A 166 -16.38 -29.78 7.50
N GLU A 167 -16.87 -28.81 8.29
CA GLU A 167 -18.09 -28.06 7.95
C GLU A 167 -17.91 -27.30 6.62
N PHE A 168 -16.76 -26.62 6.46
CA PHE A 168 -16.48 -25.83 5.27
C PHE A 168 -16.11 -26.69 4.04
N LYS A 169 -15.54 -27.88 4.22
CA LYS A 169 -15.35 -28.86 3.12
C LYS A 169 -16.66 -29.31 2.49
N LYS A 170 -17.71 -29.52 3.31
CA LYS A 170 -19.04 -29.89 2.81
C LYS A 170 -19.69 -28.79 1.97
N LEU A 171 -19.32 -27.53 2.18
CA LEU A 171 -19.84 -26.38 1.44
C LEU A 171 -19.18 -26.19 0.06
N ALA A 172 -18.07 -26.88 -0.21
CA ALA A 172 -17.24 -26.66 -1.39
C ALA A 172 -16.93 -27.97 -2.13
N ASP A 173 -17.86 -28.93 -2.10
CA ASP A 173 -17.76 -30.22 -2.78
C ASP A 173 -16.42 -30.94 -2.53
N ASP A 174 -16.07 -31.04 -1.24
CA ASP A 174 -14.85 -31.69 -0.70
C ASP A 174 -13.52 -30.96 -0.99
N ASN A 175 -13.55 -29.84 -1.72
CA ASN A 175 -12.40 -28.97 -1.93
C ASN A 175 -12.38 -27.81 -0.93
N LEU A 176 -11.47 -27.84 0.03
CA LEU A 176 -11.33 -26.74 0.97
C LEU A 176 -10.67 -25.53 0.31
N SER A 177 -11.36 -24.40 0.25
CA SER A 177 -10.78 -23.13 -0.16
C SER A 177 -9.94 -22.52 0.96
N ARG A 178 -8.85 -21.82 0.64
CA ARG A 178 -8.01 -21.13 1.65
C ARG A 178 -8.80 -20.04 2.40
N VAL A 179 -9.69 -19.34 1.71
CA VAL A 179 -10.46 -18.21 2.27
C VAL A 179 -11.95 -18.37 2.02
N TYR A 180 -12.76 -18.17 3.07
CA TYR A 180 -14.21 -18.10 2.98
C TYR A 180 -14.71 -16.76 3.52
N LEU A 181 -15.72 -16.22 2.86
CA LEU A 181 -16.42 -15.03 3.32
C LEU A 181 -17.81 -15.42 3.83
N GLN A 182 -18.13 -14.94 5.02
CA GLN A 182 -19.45 -15.03 5.61
C GLN A 182 -20.10 -13.64 5.63
N TYR A 183 -21.27 -13.50 5.01
CA TYR A 183 -22.08 -12.27 5.00
C TYR A 183 -23.44 -12.56 5.64
N GLY A 184 -23.61 -12.17 6.91
CA GLY A 184 -24.70 -12.68 7.74
C GLY A 184 -24.62 -14.21 7.90
N ASP A 185 -25.64 -14.92 7.40
CA ASP A 185 -25.72 -16.39 7.51
C ASP A 185 -25.12 -17.12 6.29
N LYS A 186 -24.83 -16.40 5.21
CA LYS A 186 -24.33 -16.99 3.96
C LYS A 186 -22.81 -17.11 3.99
N LYS A 187 -22.30 -18.32 3.76
CA LYS A 187 -20.86 -18.63 3.63
C LYS A 187 -20.57 -18.94 2.16
N GLN A 188 -19.53 -18.33 1.60
CA GLN A 188 -19.08 -18.60 0.23
C GLN A 188 -17.55 -18.69 0.14
N PRO A 189 -17.01 -19.65 -0.63
CA PRO A 189 -15.57 -19.74 -0.88
C PRO A 189 -15.10 -18.63 -1.82
N LEU A 190 -13.91 -18.07 -1.58
CA LEU A 190 -13.23 -17.20 -2.54
C LEU A 190 -12.43 -18.08 -3.50
N LYS A 191 -13.06 -18.49 -4.61
CA LYS A 191 -12.49 -19.41 -5.61
C LYS A 191 -11.20 -18.89 -6.29
N THR A 192 -10.94 -17.59 -6.23
CA THR A 192 -9.80 -16.92 -6.89
C THR A 192 -8.54 -16.83 -6.01
N ILE A 193 -8.44 -17.60 -4.92
CA ILE A 193 -7.26 -17.59 -4.05
C ILE A 193 -6.76 -19.02 -3.94
N SER A 194 -5.83 -19.39 -4.82
CA SER A 194 -5.07 -20.63 -4.68
C SER A 194 -4.26 -20.59 -3.38
N GLU A 195 -3.82 -21.75 -2.88
CA GLU A 195 -2.99 -21.83 -1.66
C GLU A 195 -1.73 -20.94 -1.72
N GLN A 196 -1.25 -20.65 -2.92
CA GLN A 196 -0.04 -19.86 -3.20
C GLN A 196 -0.31 -18.37 -3.44
N GLU A 197 -1.57 -17.95 -3.53
CA GLU A 197 -1.90 -16.56 -3.84
C GLU A 197 -2.35 -15.81 -2.57
N SER A 198 -1.84 -14.60 -2.37
CA SER A 198 -2.20 -13.77 -1.22
C SER A 198 -3.56 -13.11 -1.39
N LEU A 199 -4.28 -12.95 -0.29
CA LEU A 199 -5.50 -12.13 -0.26
C LEU A 199 -5.15 -10.66 -0.48
N THR A 200 -5.83 -10.01 -1.43
CA THR A 200 -5.65 -8.57 -1.75
C THR A 200 -6.92 -7.79 -1.46
N GLU A 201 -6.77 -6.46 -1.29
CA GLU A 201 -7.90 -5.54 -1.07
C GLU A 201 -8.96 -5.69 -2.18
N ALA A 202 -8.54 -5.69 -3.45
CA ALA A 202 -9.45 -5.80 -4.59
C ALA A 202 -10.29 -7.09 -4.53
N LYS A 203 -9.66 -8.23 -4.26
CA LYS A 203 -10.37 -9.51 -4.16
C LYS A 203 -11.33 -9.55 -2.98
N LEU A 204 -10.90 -9.06 -1.82
CA LEU A 204 -11.73 -9.05 -0.62
C LEU A 204 -12.94 -8.12 -0.76
N SER A 205 -12.72 -6.88 -1.23
CA SER A 205 -13.80 -5.91 -1.46
C SER A 205 -14.80 -6.40 -2.49
N ASN A 206 -14.34 -6.98 -3.59
CA ASN A 206 -15.25 -7.53 -4.60
C ASN A 206 -16.05 -8.73 -4.07
N ALA A 207 -15.42 -9.61 -3.28
CA ALA A 207 -16.13 -10.72 -2.64
C ALA A 207 -17.24 -10.23 -1.70
N ILE A 208 -16.99 -9.15 -0.94
CA ILE A 208 -17.98 -8.53 -0.05
C ILE A 208 -19.12 -7.90 -0.84
N GLU A 209 -18.82 -7.20 -1.94
CA GLU A 209 -19.84 -6.59 -2.80
C GLU A 209 -20.75 -7.65 -3.45
N THR A 210 -20.16 -8.73 -3.98
CA THR A 210 -20.91 -9.87 -4.52
C THR A 210 -21.78 -10.56 -3.45
N ALA A 211 -21.25 -10.70 -2.22
CA ALA A 211 -22.02 -11.26 -1.10
C ALA A 211 -23.24 -10.41 -0.74
N LYS A 212 -23.05 -9.07 -0.75
CA LYS A 212 -24.08 -8.09 -0.41
C LYS A 212 -25.20 -8.05 -1.44
N THR A 213 -24.86 -8.04 -2.73
CA THR A 213 -25.83 -7.99 -3.83
C THR A 213 -26.60 -9.30 -4.01
N ASN A 214 -26.10 -10.41 -3.43
CA ASN A 214 -26.68 -11.74 -3.52
C ASN A 214 -26.90 -12.21 -4.97
N ARG A 215 -26.10 -11.68 -5.89
CA ARG A 215 -26.11 -11.99 -7.32
C ARG A 215 -24.67 -12.20 -7.77
N THR A 216 -24.41 -13.36 -8.37
CA THR A 216 -23.17 -13.62 -9.10
C THR A 216 -23.25 -12.92 -10.45
N LEU A 217 -22.39 -11.92 -10.68
CA LEU A 217 -22.27 -11.29 -11.98
C LEU A 217 -21.70 -12.31 -12.97
N THR A 218 -22.36 -12.55 -14.09
CA THR A 218 -21.91 -13.56 -15.07
C THR A 218 -21.59 -12.91 -16.42
N ALA A 219 -20.35 -13.08 -16.88
CA ALA A 219 -19.90 -12.63 -18.19
C ALA A 219 -19.78 -13.83 -19.14
N TYR A 220 -20.50 -13.80 -20.24
CA TYR A 220 -20.51 -14.84 -21.27
C TYR A 220 -19.66 -14.41 -22.47
N PHE A 221 -18.68 -15.21 -22.86
CA PHE A 221 -17.96 -15.01 -24.12
C PHE A 221 -18.59 -15.89 -25.20
N LEU A 222 -18.96 -15.27 -26.32
CA LEU A 222 -19.48 -16.01 -27.48
C LEU A 222 -18.42 -16.98 -28.01
N GLN A 223 -18.84 -18.18 -28.35
CA GLN A 223 -18.03 -19.26 -28.91
C GLN A 223 -18.80 -19.95 -30.03
N GLY A 224 -18.08 -20.48 -31.02
CA GLY A 224 -18.65 -21.27 -32.12
C GLY A 224 -18.35 -20.69 -33.50
N HIS A 225 -17.78 -19.49 -33.58
CA HIS A 225 -17.50 -18.78 -34.83
C HIS A 225 -15.99 -18.62 -35.08
N GLY A 226 -15.17 -19.44 -34.44
CA GLY A 226 -13.70 -19.48 -34.64
C GLY A 226 -12.93 -18.50 -33.74
N GLU A 227 -13.57 -18.01 -32.69
CA GLU A 227 -12.95 -17.24 -31.60
C GLU A 227 -11.86 -18.05 -30.90
N ASN A 228 -10.97 -17.35 -30.20
CA ASN A 228 -10.02 -18.01 -29.30
C ASN A 228 -10.77 -18.55 -28.08
N ALA A 229 -10.41 -19.75 -27.62
CA ALA A 229 -11.08 -20.35 -26.48
C ALA A 229 -10.70 -19.64 -25.17
N ILE A 230 -11.67 -19.50 -24.27
CA ILE A 230 -11.53 -18.77 -23.00
C ILE A 230 -10.51 -19.45 -22.08
N LYS A 231 -10.42 -20.78 -22.14
CA LYS A 231 -9.56 -21.60 -21.26
C LYS A 231 -8.19 -21.91 -21.85
N GLU A 232 -7.79 -21.23 -22.92
CA GLU A 232 -6.45 -21.42 -23.50
C GLU A 232 -5.37 -20.75 -22.63
N PRO A 233 -4.38 -21.51 -22.11
CA PRO A 233 -3.37 -20.99 -21.17
C PRO A 233 -2.48 -19.86 -21.71
N GLN A 234 -2.42 -19.69 -23.04
CA GLN A 234 -1.55 -18.72 -23.73
C GLN A 234 -2.35 -17.82 -24.68
N GLY A 235 -3.68 -17.82 -24.59
CA GLY A 235 -4.56 -17.01 -25.44
C GLY A 235 -4.59 -15.55 -25.02
N GLY A 236 -4.78 -14.63 -25.97
CA GLY A 236 -4.90 -13.20 -25.71
C GLY A 236 -6.08 -12.80 -24.81
N LEU A 237 -7.03 -13.72 -24.56
CA LEU A 237 -8.20 -13.49 -23.70
C LEU A 237 -7.92 -13.70 -22.21
N VAL A 238 -6.82 -14.36 -21.83
CA VAL A 238 -6.51 -14.67 -20.42
C VAL A 238 -6.50 -13.42 -19.56
N GLN A 239 -5.90 -12.33 -20.03
CA GLN A 239 -5.87 -11.07 -19.28
C GLN A 239 -7.27 -10.46 -19.09
N ALA A 240 -8.14 -10.57 -20.10
CA ALA A 240 -9.52 -10.10 -20.02
C ALA A 240 -10.34 -10.94 -19.03
N VAL A 241 -10.20 -12.27 -19.09
CA VAL A 241 -10.82 -13.20 -18.15
C VAL A 241 -10.38 -12.89 -16.72
N ASN A 242 -9.07 -12.82 -16.47
CA ASN A 242 -8.53 -12.51 -15.15
C ASN A 242 -9.01 -11.15 -14.64
N SER A 243 -9.14 -10.15 -15.53
CA SER A 243 -9.64 -8.83 -15.15
C SER A 243 -11.14 -8.83 -14.79
N LEU A 244 -11.94 -9.66 -15.45
CA LEU A 244 -13.36 -9.85 -15.14
C LEU A 244 -13.54 -10.63 -13.84
N GLU A 245 -12.80 -11.71 -13.65
CA GLU A 245 -12.81 -12.52 -12.43
C GLU A 245 -12.31 -11.69 -11.23
N ALA A 246 -11.26 -10.88 -11.42
CA ALA A 246 -10.80 -9.95 -10.39
C ALA A 246 -11.88 -8.94 -10.00
N LYS A 247 -12.79 -8.57 -10.91
CA LYS A 247 -13.97 -7.72 -10.66
C LYS A 247 -15.18 -8.50 -10.12
N GLY A 248 -15.03 -9.80 -9.84
CA GLY A 248 -16.08 -10.63 -9.27
C GLY A 248 -17.06 -11.22 -10.30
N TYR A 249 -16.75 -11.16 -11.60
CA TYR A 249 -17.54 -11.86 -12.62
C TYR A 249 -17.18 -13.34 -12.66
N GLN A 250 -18.18 -14.19 -12.75
CA GLN A 250 -18.02 -15.56 -13.23
C GLN A 250 -17.97 -15.54 -14.76
N VAL A 251 -16.89 -16.05 -15.34
CA VAL A 251 -16.69 -16.04 -16.79
C VAL A 251 -17.04 -17.41 -17.38
N GLU A 252 -17.94 -17.45 -18.35
CA GLU A 252 -18.42 -18.69 -18.98
C GLU A 252 -18.42 -18.61 -20.51
N PRO A 253 -18.20 -19.73 -21.23
CA PRO A 253 -18.45 -19.81 -22.66
C PRO A 253 -19.95 -19.83 -22.95
N LEU A 254 -20.33 -19.15 -24.03
CA LEU A 254 -21.67 -19.17 -24.60
C LEU A 254 -21.61 -19.61 -26.05
N ASN A 255 -22.10 -20.81 -26.32
CA ASN A 255 -22.34 -21.29 -27.67
C ASN A 255 -23.84 -21.24 -27.96
N LEU A 256 -24.30 -20.29 -28.76
CA LEU A 256 -25.73 -20.12 -29.06
C LEU A 256 -26.27 -21.17 -30.04
N VAL A 257 -25.38 -21.89 -30.73
CA VAL A 257 -25.77 -23.05 -31.56
C VAL A 257 -26.19 -24.22 -30.66
N GLU A 258 -25.48 -24.42 -29.54
CA GLU A 258 -25.81 -25.45 -28.54
C GLU A 258 -26.94 -24.99 -27.62
N ARG A 259 -26.91 -23.72 -27.21
CA ARG A 259 -27.84 -23.11 -26.25
C ARG A 259 -28.64 -22.05 -27.00
N SER A 260 -29.75 -22.43 -27.61
CA SER A 260 -30.58 -21.58 -28.50
C SER A 260 -31.11 -20.27 -27.89
N THR A 261 -30.84 -20.01 -26.60
CA THR A 261 -31.20 -18.80 -25.88
C THR A 261 -30.05 -18.35 -24.98
N ILE A 262 -29.97 -17.04 -24.75
CA ILE A 262 -29.03 -16.44 -23.80
C ILE A 262 -29.54 -16.75 -22.38
N PRO A 263 -28.67 -17.24 -21.47
CA PRO A 263 -29.06 -17.49 -20.08
C PRO A 263 -29.56 -16.24 -19.37
N ASN A 264 -30.63 -16.36 -18.57
CA ASN A 264 -31.21 -15.24 -17.82
C ASN A 264 -30.27 -14.62 -16.78
N ASN A 265 -29.23 -15.34 -16.37
CA ASN A 265 -28.18 -14.86 -15.46
C ASN A 265 -27.04 -14.14 -16.19
N ALA A 266 -27.10 -13.97 -17.52
CA ALA A 266 -26.13 -13.18 -18.26
C ALA A 266 -26.23 -11.71 -17.86
N ASP A 267 -25.11 -11.13 -17.39
CA ASP A 267 -24.98 -9.70 -17.12
C ASP A 267 -24.29 -8.99 -18.28
N VAL A 268 -23.33 -9.69 -18.91
CA VAL A 268 -22.52 -9.17 -20.01
C VAL A 268 -22.32 -10.28 -21.04
N ILE A 269 -22.47 -9.94 -22.32
CA ILE A 269 -22.04 -10.79 -23.45
C ILE A 269 -20.86 -10.12 -24.14
N ILE A 270 -19.81 -10.90 -24.38
CA ILE A 270 -18.56 -10.46 -25.00
C ILE A 270 -18.37 -11.21 -26.31
N ILE A 271 -18.20 -10.47 -27.40
CA ILE A 271 -17.94 -11.05 -28.73
C ILE A 271 -16.49 -10.77 -29.12
N ALA A 272 -15.62 -11.76 -28.92
CA ALA A 272 -14.19 -11.62 -29.12
C ALA A 272 -13.75 -12.06 -30.53
N SER A 273 -13.85 -11.16 -31.51
CA SER A 273 -13.31 -11.32 -32.87
C SER A 273 -13.73 -12.63 -33.57
N PRO A 274 -15.03 -12.79 -33.89
CA PRO A 274 -15.53 -13.97 -34.59
C PRO A 274 -14.91 -14.06 -35.99
N LYS A 275 -14.33 -15.21 -36.33
CA LYS A 275 -13.69 -15.46 -37.64
C LYS A 275 -14.71 -15.88 -38.71
N ARG A 276 -15.89 -16.32 -38.28
CA ARG A 276 -17.01 -16.73 -39.12
C ARG A 276 -18.23 -15.84 -38.84
N LYS A 277 -19.11 -15.75 -39.82
CA LYS A 277 -20.34 -14.96 -39.70
C LYS A 277 -21.25 -15.59 -38.63
N ILE A 278 -21.74 -14.76 -37.71
CA ILE A 278 -22.76 -15.14 -36.72
C ILE A 278 -24.08 -15.44 -37.44
N PHE A 279 -24.75 -16.52 -37.06
CA PHE A 279 -25.98 -16.95 -37.74
C PHE A 279 -27.14 -15.98 -37.46
N PRO A 280 -28.10 -15.84 -38.40
CA PRO A 280 -29.22 -14.91 -38.22
C PRO A 280 -30.03 -15.14 -36.94
N GLN A 281 -30.18 -16.39 -36.52
CA GLN A 281 -30.91 -16.76 -35.30
C GLN A 281 -30.21 -16.25 -34.03
N GLU A 282 -28.88 -16.34 -34.00
CA GLU A 282 -28.06 -15.83 -32.90
C GLU A 282 -28.10 -14.29 -32.85
N VAL A 283 -28.06 -13.63 -34.01
CA VAL A 283 -28.22 -12.17 -34.09
C VAL A 283 -29.56 -11.73 -33.51
N THR A 284 -30.65 -12.46 -33.79
CA THR A 284 -31.96 -12.18 -33.21
C THR A 284 -31.94 -12.35 -31.69
N ALA A 285 -31.33 -13.43 -31.16
CA ALA A 285 -31.20 -13.64 -29.72
C ALA A 285 -30.41 -12.50 -29.04
N LEU A 286 -29.30 -12.08 -29.63
CA LEU A 286 -28.46 -10.98 -29.11
C LEU A 286 -29.19 -9.62 -29.17
N LYS A 287 -29.96 -9.35 -30.23
CA LYS A 287 -30.79 -8.14 -30.33
C LYS A 287 -31.85 -8.10 -29.24
N ASN A 288 -32.58 -9.21 -29.04
CA ASN A 288 -33.59 -9.30 -27.99
C ASN A 288 -32.99 -9.07 -26.59
N TYR A 289 -31.76 -9.52 -26.36
CA TYR A 289 -31.04 -9.28 -25.11
C TYR A 289 -30.64 -7.81 -24.93
N LEU A 290 -30.19 -7.15 -26.00
CA LEU A 290 -29.87 -5.72 -25.98
C LEU A 290 -31.09 -4.85 -25.67
N GLU A 291 -32.25 -5.18 -26.25
CA GLU A 291 -33.51 -4.45 -26.04
C GLU A 291 -34.00 -4.51 -24.58
N GLN A 292 -33.52 -5.47 -23.78
CA GLN A 292 -33.82 -5.60 -22.36
C GLN A 292 -32.91 -4.73 -21.45
N GLY A 293 -32.08 -3.85 -22.02
CA GLY A 293 -31.20 -2.94 -21.28
C GLY A 293 -29.90 -3.57 -20.80
N ALA A 294 -29.52 -4.70 -21.37
CA ALA A 294 -28.33 -5.43 -21.00
C ALA A 294 -27.04 -4.84 -21.61
N LYS A 295 -25.89 -5.13 -20.99
CA LYS A 295 -24.57 -4.64 -21.45
C LYS A 295 -23.95 -5.62 -22.45
N PHE A 296 -23.34 -5.09 -23.50
CA PHE A 296 -22.79 -5.84 -24.63
C PHE A 296 -21.48 -5.20 -25.09
N TYR A 297 -20.43 -6.01 -25.31
CA TYR A 297 -19.08 -5.55 -25.67
C TYR A 297 -18.43 -6.40 -26.75
#